data_AF-A0A7S3UI11-F1
#
_entry.id   AF-A0A7S3UI11-F1
#
_cell.length_a   1.000
_cell.length_b   1.000
_cell.length_c   1.000
_cell.angle_alpha   90.00
_cell.angle_beta   90.00
_cell.angle_gamma   90.00
#
_symmetry.space_group_name_H-M   'P 1'
#
loop_
_entity.id
_entity.type
_entity.pdbx_description
1 polymer ?
#
loop_
_entity_poly.entity_id
_entity_poly.type
_entity_poly.pdbx_seq_one_letter_code
_entity_poly.pdbx_strand_id
1 'polypeptide(L)'
;IFVDGKTPGHLYHHQIMAMLGAMDQERGINIVGHRGYFLRGVGVLLNMALINYGMSVLVKKGYTALQPPFFMKKDIMAETAELGDFDEQLYKVSENSQQKKEEKGLKENDGEYYLIA
;
A
#
# COMPACT_ATOMS: atom_id res chain seq x y z
N ILE A 1 4.08 22.39 23.20
CA ILE A 1 3.92 21.20 24.06
C ILE A 1 5.32 20.65 24.31
N PHE A 2 5.81 20.74 25.55
CA PHE A 2 7.12 20.18 25.92
C PHE A 2 6.94 18.68 26.20
N VAL A 3 7.77 17.83 25.59
CA VAL A 3 7.81 16.38 25.84
C VAL A 3 9.10 16.11 26.61
N ASP A 4 8.98 15.82 27.90
CA ASP A 4 10.13 15.64 28.81
C ASP A 4 10.75 14.24 28.77
N GLY A 5 10.14 13.31 28.02
CA GLY A 5 10.59 11.93 27.84
C GLY A 5 10.48 11.06 29.11
N LYS A 6 9.92 11.57 30.21
CA LYS A 6 9.89 10.87 31.51
C LYS A 6 8.57 10.14 31.79
N THR A 7 7.49 10.51 31.10
CA THR A 7 6.17 9.89 31.30
C THR A 7 5.70 9.21 30.02
N PRO A 8 5.59 7.86 29.98
CA PRO A 8 5.03 7.15 28.83
C PRO A 8 3.58 7.58 28.54
N GLY A 9 3.19 7.62 27.26
CA GLY A 9 1.78 7.50 26.87
C GLY A 9 0.93 8.78 26.81
N HIS A 10 1.50 9.98 26.66
CA HIS A 10 0.69 11.22 26.58
C HIS A 10 0.23 11.62 25.17
N LEU A 11 0.81 11.03 24.12
CA LEU A 11 0.53 11.39 22.73
C LEU A 11 0.14 10.16 21.91
N TYR A 12 -0.83 10.32 21.03
CA TYR A 12 -1.17 9.31 20.04
C TYR A 12 -0.08 9.22 18.96
N HIS A 13 0.10 8.05 18.35
CA HIS A 13 1.16 7.82 17.36
C HIS A 13 1.17 8.84 16.22
N HIS A 14 0.00 9.29 15.73
CA HIS A 14 -0.09 10.29 14.66
C HIS A 14 0.45 11.67 15.10
N GLN A 15 0.24 12.05 16.37
CA GLN A 15 0.77 13.30 16.93
C GLN A 15 2.29 13.24 17.02
N ILE A 16 2.84 12.10 17.46
CA ILE A 16 4.29 11.86 17.50
C ILE A 16 4.88 11.92 16.09
N MET A 17 4.26 11.24 15.12
CA MET A 17 4.71 11.26 13.72
C MET A 17 4.67 12.67 13.12
N ALA A 18 3.66 13.47 13.44
CA ALA A 18 3.58 14.87 13.00
C ALA A 18 4.67 15.73 13.65
N MET A 19 4.88 15.60 14.97
CA MET A 19 5.91 16.34 15.71
C MET A 19 7.32 16.04 15.23
N LEU A 20 7.60 14.79 14.85
CA LEU A 20 8.88 14.37 14.29
C LEU A 20 9.07 14.78 12.82
N GLY A 21 8.05 15.37 12.18
CA GLY A 21 8.04 15.58 10.74
C GLY A 21 8.20 14.27 9.97
N ALA A 22 7.71 13.15 10.52
CA ALA A 22 7.82 11.81 9.95
C ALA A 22 6.72 11.49 8.93
N MET A 23 5.62 12.26 8.97
CA MET A 23 4.45 12.10 8.10
C MET A 23 3.87 13.46 7.70
N ASP A 24 3.26 13.53 6.51
CA ASP A 24 2.45 14.65 6.01
C ASP A 24 1.07 14.15 5.58
N GLN A 25 0.09 14.28 6.48
CA GLN A 25 -1.28 13.82 6.22
C GLN A 25 -2.09 14.85 5.41
N GLU A 26 -1.90 16.14 5.67
CA GLU A 26 -2.62 17.21 4.97
C GLU A 26 -2.33 17.17 3.46
N ARG A 27 -1.05 17.11 3.08
CA ARG A 27 -0.68 16.96 1.66
C ARG A 27 -1.18 15.66 1.08
N GLY A 28 -1.13 14.57 1.84
CA GLY A 28 -1.63 13.27 1.37
C GLY A 28 -3.12 13.32 1.04
N ILE A 29 -3.93 13.85 1.96
CA ILE A 29 -5.38 13.98 1.75
C ILE A 29 -5.68 14.86 0.53
N ASN A 30 -4.96 15.97 0.36
CA ASN A 30 -5.17 16.87 -0.78
C ASN A 30 -4.85 16.23 -2.14
N ILE A 31 -3.95 15.24 -2.19
CA ILE A 31 -3.52 14.60 -3.45
C ILE A 31 -4.32 13.33 -3.76
N VAL A 32 -4.57 12.47 -2.77
CA VAL A 32 -5.19 11.14 -3.00
C VAL A 32 -6.53 10.93 -2.29
N GLY A 33 -7.00 11.89 -1.50
CA GLY A 33 -8.27 11.82 -0.77
C GLY A 33 -8.15 11.24 0.64
N HIS A 34 -9.30 10.91 1.24
CA HIS A 34 -9.37 10.42 2.63
C HIS A 34 -8.44 9.22 2.88
N ARG A 35 -7.73 9.23 4.01
CA ARG A 35 -6.62 8.31 4.39
C ARG A 35 -5.30 8.50 3.63
N GLY A 36 -5.18 9.48 2.75
CA GLY A 36 -3.91 9.85 2.12
C GLY A 36 -2.88 10.40 3.12
N TYR A 37 -1.62 9.99 2.99
CA TYR A 37 -0.49 10.55 3.72
C TYR A 37 0.82 10.34 2.96
N PHE A 38 1.82 11.18 3.22
CA PHE A 38 3.21 10.95 2.82
C PHE A 38 4.04 10.58 4.05
N LEU A 39 4.91 9.56 3.95
CA LEU A 39 6.04 9.44 4.87
C LEU A 39 7.15 10.41 4.43
N ARG A 40 7.86 10.99 5.41
CA ARG A 40 9.00 11.88 5.17
C ARG A 40 10.08 11.72 6.24
N GLY A 41 11.31 12.10 5.91
CA GLY A 41 12.44 12.12 6.85
C GLY A 41 12.60 10.80 7.60
N VAL A 42 12.59 10.88 8.93
CA VAL A 42 12.74 9.71 9.81
C VAL A 42 11.63 8.67 9.65
N GLY A 43 10.44 9.04 9.17
CA GLY A 43 9.36 8.09 8.91
C GLY A 43 9.67 7.13 7.78
N VAL A 44 10.27 7.63 6.68
CA VAL A 44 10.70 6.79 5.55
C VAL A 44 11.82 5.84 5.99
N LEU A 45 12.82 6.38 6.72
CA LEU A 45 13.97 5.61 7.18
C LEU A 45 13.54 4.50 8.14
N LEU A 46 12.63 4.79 9.07
CA LEU A 46 12.09 3.79 9.99
C LEU A 46 11.32 2.70 9.25
N ASN A 47 10.47 3.07 8.27
CA ASN A 47 9.75 2.10 7.45
C ASN A 47 10.71 1.13 6.73
N MET A 48 11.76 1.67 6.09
CA MET A 48 12.79 0.85 5.43
C MET A 48 13.53 -0.05 6.42
N ALA A 49 13.87 0.46 7.60
CA ALA A 49 14.57 -0.31 8.63
C ALA A 49 13.72 -1.50 9.12
N LEU A 50 12.42 -1.29 9.33
CA LEU A 50 11.50 -2.35 9.77
C LEU A 50 11.32 -3.44 8.71
N ILE A 51 11.14 -3.05 7.44
CA ILE A 51 11.07 -3.99 6.31
C ILE A 51 12.36 -4.82 6.24
N ASN A 52 13.52 -4.17 6.26
CA ASN A 52 14.82 -4.84 6.19
C ASN A 52 15.05 -5.79 7.37
N TYR A 53 14.64 -5.39 8.58
CA TYR A 53 14.73 -6.25 9.75
C TYR A 53 13.88 -7.51 9.60
N GLY A 54 12.60 -7.36 9.25
CA GLY A 54 11.68 -8.49 9.03
C GLY A 54 12.20 -9.45 7.96
N MET A 55 12.66 -8.91 6.83
CA MET A 55 13.25 -9.70 5.75
C MET A 55 14.50 -10.46 6.19
N SER A 56 15.42 -9.80 6.89
CA SER A 56 16.62 -10.43 7.43
C SER A 56 16.28 -11.59 8.37
N VAL A 57 15.27 -11.44 9.22
CA VAL A 57 14.82 -12.52 10.13
C VAL A 57 14.29 -13.71 9.35
N LEU A 58 13.48 -13.50 8.31
CA LEU A 58 12.89 -14.58 7.52
C LEU A 58 13.94 -15.30 6.65
N VAL A 59 14.84 -14.55 6.00
CA VAL A 59 15.92 -15.14 5.19
C VAL A 59 16.84 -16.00 6.06
N LYS A 60 17.17 -15.56 7.29
CA LYS A 60 17.94 -16.37 8.25
C LYS A 60 17.25 -17.68 8.66
N LYS A 61 15.92 -17.75 8.55
CA LYS A 61 15.12 -18.96 8.80
C LYS A 61 14.98 -19.86 7.57
N GLY A 62 15.63 -19.54 6.46
CA GLY A 62 15.61 -20.33 5.23
C GLY A 62 14.49 -19.99 4.24
N TYR A 63 13.76 -18.89 4.45
CA TYR A 63 12.77 -18.41 3.48
C TYR A 63 13.45 -17.67 2.33
N THR A 64 12.93 -17.83 1.12
CA THR A 64 13.37 -17.08 -0.08
C THR A 64 12.67 -15.72 -0.13
N ALA A 65 13.44 -14.64 -0.22
CA ALA A 65 12.88 -13.31 -0.46
C ALA A 65 12.27 -13.23 -1.87
N LEU A 66 11.01 -12.84 -1.96
CA LEU A 66 10.28 -12.69 -3.22
C LEU A 66 9.47 -11.39 -3.16
N GLN A 67 9.65 -10.52 -4.15
CA GLN A 67 8.81 -9.35 -4.35
C GLN A 67 7.78 -9.68 -5.44
N PRO A 68 6.48 -9.79 -5.10
CA PRO A 68 5.45 -10.08 -6.10
C PRO A 68 5.12 -8.82 -6.93
N PRO A 69 4.48 -8.99 -8.11
CA PRO A 69 3.80 -7.89 -8.78
C PRO A 69 2.75 -7.25 -7.84
N PHE A 70 2.52 -5.95 -8.01
CA PHE A 70 1.52 -5.22 -7.20
C PHE A 70 0.12 -5.22 -7.82
N PHE A 71 -0.04 -5.85 -8.98
CA PHE A 71 -1.33 -6.03 -9.62
C PHE A 71 -1.46 -7.45 -10.17
N MET A 72 -2.68 -7.94 -10.24
CA MET A 72 -2.99 -9.29 -10.71
C MET A 72 -4.19 -9.26 -11.66
N LYS A 73 -4.22 -10.19 -12.61
CA LYS A 73 -5.41 -10.41 -13.44
C LYS A 73 -6.58 -10.87 -12.56
N LYS A 74 -7.79 -10.41 -12.89
CA LYS A 74 -9.01 -10.78 -12.17
C LYS A 74 -9.18 -12.29 -11.97
N ASP A 75 -9.02 -13.07 -13.03
CA ASP A 75 -9.27 -14.51 -12.98
C ASP A 75 -8.30 -15.21 -12.01
N ILE A 76 -7.03 -14.78 -11.96
CA ILE A 76 -6.03 -15.32 -11.02
C ILE A 76 -6.31 -14.84 -9.59
N MET A 77 -6.74 -13.59 -9.42
CA MET A 77 -7.14 -13.07 -8.11
C MET A 77 -8.30 -13.87 -7.53
N ALA A 78 -9.30 -14.20 -8.37
CA ALA A 78 -10.51 -14.91 -7.96
C ALA A 78 -10.24 -16.32 -7.42
N GLU A 79 -9.09 -16.90 -7.74
CA GLU A 79 -8.67 -18.20 -7.19
C GLU A 79 -8.14 -18.10 -5.75
N THR A 80 -7.79 -16.88 -5.28
CA THR A 80 -7.07 -16.68 -4.00
C THR A 80 -7.78 -15.75 -3.02
N ALA A 81 -8.64 -14.86 -3.51
CA ALA A 81 -9.42 -13.93 -2.70
C ALA A 81 -10.88 -14.40 -2.57
N GLU A 82 -11.48 -14.17 -1.40
CA GLU A 82 -12.91 -14.41 -1.21
C GLU A 82 -13.72 -13.38 -2.02
N LEU A 83 -14.79 -13.82 -2.69
CA LEU A 83 -15.57 -12.99 -3.61
C LEU A 83 -16.07 -11.67 -3.00
N GLY A 84 -16.26 -11.61 -1.68
CA GLY A 84 -16.67 -10.39 -0.96
C GLY A 84 -15.56 -9.34 -0.80
N ASP A 85 -14.28 -9.74 -0.81
CA ASP A 85 -13.15 -8.81 -0.67
C ASP A 85 -12.90 -7.97 -1.94
N PHE A 86 -13.42 -8.42 -3.09
CA PHE A 86 -13.19 -7.77 -4.38
C PHE A 86 -13.78 -6.37 -4.47
N ASP A 87 -15.00 -6.20 -3.96
CA ASP A 87 -15.74 -4.95 -4.15
C ASP A 87 -15.37 -3.90 -3.09
N GLU A 88 -14.95 -4.33 -1.89
CA GLU A 88 -14.65 -3.43 -0.78
C GLU A 88 -13.16 -3.12 -0.59
N GLN A 89 -12.25 -4.03 -0.97
CA GLN A 89 -10.82 -3.93 -0.62
C GLN A 89 -9.89 -3.71 -1.82
N LEU A 90 -10.26 -4.14 -3.03
CA LEU A 90 -9.36 -4.13 -4.18
C LEU A 90 -9.59 -2.94 -5.12
N TYR A 91 -8.51 -2.26 -5.52
CA TYR A 91 -8.59 -1.20 -6.53
C TYR A 91 -8.56 -1.79 -7.94
N LYS A 92 -9.64 -1.60 -8.69
CA LYS A 92 -9.72 -1.98 -10.11
C LYS A 92 -8.90 -1.02 -10.97
N VAL A 93 -7.91 -1.56 -11.69
CA VAL A 93 -7.15 -0.83 -12.70
C VAL A 93 -7.91 -0.94 -14.03
N SER A 94 -8.39 0.20 -14.52
CA SER A 94 -9.16 0.27 -15.76
C SER A 94 -8.35 0.97 -16.84
N GLU A 95 -8.20 0.35 -18.01
CA GLU A 95 -7.72 1.07 -19.19
C GLU A 95 -8.88 1.91 -19.75
N ASN A 96 -8.66 3.21 -20.02
CA ASN A 96 -9.60 4.04 -20.78
C ASN A 96 -9.67 3.56 -22.25
N SER A 97 -10.37 2.46 -22.46
CA SER A 97 -10.46 1.75 -23.73
C SER A 97 -11.79 2.03 -24.44
N GLN A 98 -12.10 3.30 -24.69
CA GLN A 98 -13.12 3.60 -25.71
C GLN A 98 -12.57 3.40 -27.14
N GLN A 99 -11.25 3.28 -27.33
CA GLN A 99 -10.64 3.22 -28.68
C GLN A 99 -9.94 1.90 -29.04
N LYS A 100 -9.73 0.94 -28.11
CA LYS A 100 -8.95 -0.29 -28.39
C LYS A 100 -9.74 -1.60 -28.48
N LYS A 101 -11.03 -1.61 -28.11
CA LYS A 101 -11.84 -2.84 -28.11
C LYS A 101 -12.15 -3.37 -29.52
N GLU A 102 -12.15 -2.52 -30.55
CA GLU A 102 -12.50 -2.93 -31.92
C GLU A 102 -11.32 -3.59 -32.68
N GLU A 103 -10.07 -3.31 -32.33
CA GLU A 103 -8.92 -3.77 -33.15
C GLU A 103 -8.36 -5.16 -32.80
N LYS A 104 -8.65 -5.72 -31.63
CA LYS A 104 -7.90 -6.90 -31.14
C LYS A 104 -8.67 -8.18 -30.85
N GLY A 105 -10.00 -8.20 -30.93
CA GLY A 105 -10.76 -9.45 -30.71
C GLY A 105 -10.51 -10.13 -29.35
N LEU A 106 -10.16 -9.36 -28.31
CA LEU A 106 -9.97 -9.88 -26.95
C LEU A 106 -11.35 -10.22 -26.33
N LYS A 107 -11.41 -11.31 -25.57
CA LYS A 107 -12.59 -11.69 -24.79
C LYS A 107 -12.89 -10.63 -23.72
N GLU A 108 -14.15 -10.50 -23.32
CA GLU A 108 -14.65 -9.46 -22.39
C GLU A 108 -13.87 -9.30 -21.07
N ASN A 109 -13.19 -10.36 -20.60
CA ASN A 109 -12.43 -10.37 -19.34
C ASN A 109 -10.91 -10.19 -19.51
N ASP A 110 -10.37 -10.13 -20.73
CA ASP A 110 -8.92 -10.27 -20.99
C ASP A 110 -8.10 -8.96 -20.77
N GLY A 111 -8.56 -8.09 -19.86
CA GLY A 111 -7.93 -6.80 -19.57
C GLY A 111 -8.20 -6.23 -18.18
N GLU A 112 -8.86 -6.97 -17.28
CA GLU A 112 -9.14 -6.48 -15.93
C GLU A 112 -8.01 -6.85 -14.95
N TYR A 113 -7.40 -5.81 -14.38
CA TYR A 113 -6.37 -5.94 -13.35
C TYR A 113 -6.82 -5.31 -12.05
N TYR A 114 -6.38 -5.87 -10.93
CA TYR A 114 -6.60 -5.34 -9.59
C TYR A 114 -5.26 -5.10 -8.90
N LEU A 115 -5.14 -3.95 -8.23
CA LEU A 115 -4.00 -3.60 -7.39
C LEU A 115 -4.12 -4.33 -6.03
N ILE A 116 -3.01 -4.90 -5.55
CA ILE A 116 -2.88 -5.66 -4.29
C ILE A 116 -1.84 -5.05 -3.33
N ALA A 117 -1.41 -3.82 -3.60
CA ALA A 117 -0.41 -3.11 -2.81
C ALA A 117 -1.02 -2.28 -1.68
#